data_AF-A0A938D277-F1
#
_entry.id   AF-A0A938D277-F1
#
_cell.length_a   1.000
_cell.length_b   1.000
_cell.length_c   1.000
_cell.angle_alpha   90.00
_cell.angle_beta   90.00
_cell.angle_gamma   90.00
#
_symmetry.space_group_name_H-M   'P 1'
#
loop_
_entity.id
_entity.type
_entity.pdbx_description
1 polymer ?
#
loop_
_entity_poly.entity_id
_entity_poly.type
_entity_poly.pdbx_seq_one_letter_code
_entity_poly.pdbx_strand_id
1 'polypeptide(L)'
;MFAAMLALLALAAQPVAAQSILRDAETERLFADMAATLITAAGLEPANVDIVLVNDPSVNAFVAGGQAVYLHSGLINEASKANEVQGVIAHELGHITGGHA
;
A
#
# COMPACT_ATOMS: atom_id res chain seq x y z
N MET A 1 42.54 -9.47 -15.13
CA MET A 1 42.00 -8.36 -14.31
C MET A 1 40.65 -7.85 -14.82
N PHE A 2 40.53 -7.47 -16.10
CA PHE A 2 39.28 -6.93 -16.68
C PHE A 2 38.08 -7.90 -16.62
N ALA A 3 38.30 -9.18 -16.96
CA ALA A 3 37.24 -10.21 -16.92
C ALA A 3 36.74 -10.50 -15.50
N ALA A 4 37.63 -10.46 -14.49
CA ALA A 4 37.26 -10.65 -13.09
C ALA A 4 36.43 -9.47 -12.56
N MET A 5 36.74 -8.26 -13.00
CA MET A 5 36.00 -7.04 -12.63
C MET A 5 34.58 -7.04 -13.23
N LEU A 6 34.44 -7.47 -14.49
CA LEU A 6 33.14 -7.66 -15.14
C LEU A 6 32.27 -8.73 -14.45
N ALA A 7 32.88 -9.84 -14.02
CA ALA A 7 32.17 -10.89 -13.29
C ALA A 7 31.68 -10.39 -11.92
N LEU A 8 32.46 -9.58 -11.20
CA LEU A 8 32.02 -8.99 -9.93
C LEU A 8 30.86 -8.00 -10.12
N LEU A 9 30.89 -7.18 -11.18
CA LEU A 9 29.81 -6.24 -11.51
C LEU A 9 28.50 -6.95 -11.84
N ALA A 10 28.56 -8.09 -12.52
CA ALA A 10 27.38 -8.89 -12.85
C ALA A 10 26.74 -9.54 -11.60
N LEU A 11 27.53 -9.95 -10.61
CA LEU A 11 27.01 -10.48 -9.34
C LEU A 11 26.38 -9.39 -8.45
N ALA A 12 26.81 -8.15 -8.59
CA ALA A 12 26.24 -7.02 -7.85
C ALA A 12 24.89 -6.54 -8.41
N ALA A 13 24.55 -6.89 -9.66
CA ALA A 13 23.29 -6.54 -10.27
C ALA A 13 22.18 -7.47 -9.78
N GLN A 14 21.55 -7.13 -8.65
CA GLN A 14 20.33 -7.79 -8.19
C GLN A 14 19.14 -7.25 -9.00
N PRO A 15 18.25 -8.10 -9.52
CA PRO A 15 17.03 -7.63 -10.16
C PRO A 15 16.20 -6.88 -9.11
N VAL A 16 15.88 -5.61 -9.39
CA VAL A 16 14.88 -4.89 -8.60
C VAL A 16 13.54 -5.52 -8.92
N ALA A 17 12.97 -6.26 -7.98
CA ALA A 17 11.58 -6.69 -8.06
C ALA A 17 10.72 -5.44 -7.90
N ALA A 18 10.12 -4.97 -8.98
CA ALA A 18 9.10 -3.93 -8.87
C ALA A 18 7.91 -4.52 -8.09
N GLN A 19 7.48 -3.86 -7.00
CA GLN A 19 6.22 -4.23 -6.36
C GLN A 19 5.09 -4.11 -7.38
N SER A 20 4.38 -5.21 -7.59
CA SER A 20 3.25 -5.25 -8.51
C SER A 20 2.03 -4.65 -7.83
N ILE A 21 1.39 -3.67 -8.44
CA ILE A 21 0.09 -3.16 -7.99
C ILE A 21 -1.01 -4.09 -8.52
N LEU A 22 -1.92 -4.51 -7.63
CA LEU A 22 -3.11 -5.27 -7.99
C LEU A 22 -4.23 -4.29 -8.33
N ARG A 23 -4.63 -4.26 -9.60
CA ARG A 23 -5.70 -3.40 -10.09
C ARG A 23 -6.88 -4.24 -10.52
N ASP A 24 -7.94 -4.17 -9.74
CA ASP A 24 -9.19 -4.87 -9.96
C ASP A 24 -10.35 -3.95 -9.59
N ALA A 25 -11.30 -3.78 -10.49
CA ALA A 25 -12.36 -2.79 -10.34
C ALA A 25 -13.29 -3.08 -9.16
N GLU A 26 -13.52 -4.36 -8.85
CA GLU A 26 -14.38 -4.75 -7.73
C GLU A 26 -13.68 -4.52 -6.38
N THR A 27 -12.40 -4.89 -6.29
CA THR A 27 -11.56 -4.67 -5.11
C THR A 27 -11.35 -3.19 -4.83
N GLU A 28 -11.02 -2.41 -5.86
CA GLU A 28 -10.85 -0.94 -5.75
C GLU A 28 -12.16 -0.30 -5.28
N ARG A 29 -13.32 -0.70 -5.82
CA ARG A 29 -14.64 -0.21 -5.37
C ARG A 29 -14.93 -0.61 -3.93
N LEU A 30 -14.65 -1.86 -3.55
CA LEU A 30 -14.84 -2.33 -2.18
C LEU A 30 -14.04 -1.49 -1.19
N PHE A 31 -12.77 -1.21 -1.49
CA PHE A 31 -11.95 -0.37 -0.63
C PHE A 31 -12.43 1.08 -0.57
N ALA A 32 -12.86 1.65 -1.71
CA ALA A 32 -13.47 2.98 -1.73
C ALA A 32 -14.70 3.04 -0.81
N ASP A 33 -15.61 2.06 -0.91
CA ASP A 33 -16.81 1.97 -0.09
C ASP A 33 -16.47 1.80 1.40
N MET A 34 -15.48 0.95 1.73
CA MET A 34 -15.01 0.71 3.10
C MET A 34 -14.36 1.93 3.74
N ALA A 35 -13.65 2.75 2.96
CA ALA A 35 -12.86 3.87 3.45
C ALA A 35 -13.63 5.20 3.44
N ALA A 36 -14.66 5.37 2.61
CA ALA A 36 -15.32 6.66 2.38
C ALA A 36 -15.76 7.38 3.67
N THR A 37 -16.38 6.65 4.61
CA THR A 37 -16.82 7.23 5.89
C THR A 37 -15.64 7.53 6.83
N LEU A 38 -14.59 6.72 6.78
CA LEU A 38 -13.36 6.92 7.56
C LEU A 38 -12.59 8.16 7.08
N ILE A 39 -12.47 8.32 5.76
CA ILE A 39 -11.83 9.47 5.12
C ILE A 39 -12.56 10.75 5.49
N THR A 40 -13.89 10.75 5.36
CA THR A 40 -14.73 11.89 5.77
C THR A 40 -14.57 12.20 7.26
N ALA A 41 -14.55 11.17 8.12
CA ALA A 41 -14.36 11.34 9.56
C ALA A 41 -12.96 11.88 9.93
N ALA A 42 -11.96 11.62 9.10
CA ALA A 42 -10.62 12.17 9.21
C ALA A 42 -10.52 13.64 8.70
N GLY A 43 -11.62 14.22 8.20
CA GLY A 43 -11.64 15.59 7.67
C GLY A 43 -11.02 15.70 6.27
N LEU A 44 -10.93 14.60 5.54
CA LEU A 44 -10.42 14.52 4.18
C LEU A 44 -11.58 14.30 3.20
N GLU A 45 -11.36 14.65 1.93
CA GLU A 45 -12.33 14.39 0.86
C GLU A 45 -12.09 12.98 0.26
N PRO A 46 -13.09 12.09 0.24
CA PRO A 46 -12.94 10.74 -0.31
C PRO A 46 -12.41 10.69 -1.74
N ALA A 47 -12.74 11.69 -2.57
CA ALA A 47 -12.28 11.77 -3.95
C ALA A 47 -10.78 12.06 -4.08
N ASN A 48 -10.11 12.47 -3.00
CA ASN A 48 -8.69 12.81 -3.00
C ASN A 48 -7.82 11.74 -2.31
N VAL A 49 -8.43 10.70 -1.72
CA VAL A 49 -7.71 9.61 -1.07
C VAL A 49 -7.80 8.32 -1.88
N ASP A 50 -6.67 7.86 -2.37
CA ASP A 50 -6.59 6.57 -3.07
C ASP A 50 -6.26 5.44 -2.10
N ILE A 51 -6.93 4.29 -2.25
CA ILE A 51 -6.58 3.04 -1.57
C ILE A 51 -6.02 2.08 -2.61
N VAL A 52 -4.74 1.71 -2.47
CA VAL A 52 -3.99 0.96 -3.47
C VAL A 52 -3.56 -0.39 -2.91
N LEU A 53 -3.84 -1.48 -3.64
CA LEU A 53 -3.42 -2.82 -3.24
C LEU A 53 -2.08 -3.20 -3.88
N VAL A 54 -1.12 -3.57 -3.04
CA VAL A 54 0.21 -4.01 -3.43
C VAL A 54 0.27 -5.54 -3.32
N ASN A 55 0.73 -6.20 -4.38
CA ASN A 55 0.98 -7.64 -4.42
C ASN A 55 2.24 -7.99 -3.62
N ASP A 56 2.09 -8.01 -2.31
CA ASP A 56 3.13 -8.35 -1.36
C ASP A 56 2.50 -9.22 -0.26
N PRO A 57 3.06 -10.40 0.04
CA PRO A 57 2.50 -11.34 1.01
C PRO A 57 2.76 -10.93 2.48
N SER A 58 3.56 -9.90 2.73
CA SER A 58 3.76 -9.39 4.08
C SER A 58 2.52 -8.66 4.60
N VAL A 59 2.29 -8.73 5.90
CA VAL A 59 1.21 -7.98 6.58
C VAL A 59 1.72 -6.56 6.81
N ASN A 60 1.31 -5.64 5.94
CA ASN A 60 1.70 -4.23 6.04
C ASN A 60 0.66 -3.30 5.41
N ALA A 61 0.69 -2.05 5.85
CA ALA A 61 0.03 -0.91 5.22
C ALA A 61 0.86 0.35 5.51
N PHE A 62 0.80 1.33 4.62
CA PHE A 62 1.51 2.59 4.80
C PHE A 62 0.91 3.70 3.94
N VAL A 63 1.32 4.93 4.22
CA VAL A 63 0.99 6.10 3.42
C VAL A 63 2.25 6.62 2.73
N ALA A 64 2.13 7.10 1.50
CA ALA A 64 3.26 7.67 0.77
C ALA A 64 2.80 8.66 -0.30
N GLY A 65 3.63 9.66 -0.57
CA GLY A 65 3.47 10.53 -1.75
C GLY A 65 2.22 11.42 -1.75
N GLY A 66 1.56 11.63 -0.60
CA GLY A 66 0.35 12.44 -0.48
C GLY A 66 -0.79 11.69 0.20
N GLN A 67 -2.00 11.79 -0.38
CA GLN A 67 -3.23 11.18 0.12
C GLN A 67 -3.46 9.80 -0.51
N ALA A 68 -2.50 8.87 -0.34
CA ALA A 68 -2.67 7.49 -0.79
C ALA A 68 -2.33 6.52 0.35
N VAL A 69 -3.21 5.56 0.59
CA VAL A 69 -3.00 4.45 1.52
C VAL A 69 -2.70 3.20 0.71
N TYR A 70 -1.54 2.60 0.96
CA TYR A 70 -1.09 1.37 0.33
C TYR A 70 -1.34 0.20 1.28
N LEU A 71 -2.07 -0.80 0.82
CA LEU A 71 -2.34 -2.03 1.55
C LEU A 71 -1.56 -3.17 0.89
N HIS A 72 -0.91 -4.03 1.67
CA HIS A 72 -0.32 -5.25 1.15
C HIS A 72 -1.37 -6.37 1.07
N SER A 73 -1.29 -7.22 0.06
CA SER A 73 -2.16 -8.39 -0.08
C SER A 73 -2.09 -9.34 1.12
N GLY A 74 -0.93 -9.43 1.80
CA GLY A 74 -0.78 -10.18 3.03
C GLY A 74 -1.68 -9.70 4.17
N LEU A 75 -1.90 -8.39 4.28
CA LEU A 75 -2.85 -7.82 5.26
C LEU A 75 -4.28 -8.29 4.99
N ILE A 76 -4.70 -8.29 3.72
CA ILE A 76 -6.05 -8.73 3.32
C ILE A 76 -6.23 -10.23 3.59
N ASN A 77 -5.21 -11.02 3.32
CA ASN A 77 -5.24 -12.47 3.51
C ASN A 77 -5.24 -12.88 4.99
N GLU A 78 -4.62 -12.09 5.87
CA GLU A 78 -4.58 -12.35 7.31
C GLU A 78 -5.83 -11.83 8.04
N ALA A 79 -6.45 -10.75 7.54
CA ALA A 79 -7.64 -10.19 8.15
C ALA A 79 -8.81 -11.17 8.11
N SER A 80 -9.39 -11.45 9.28
CA SER A 80 -10.55 -12.33 9.40
C SER A 80 -11.86 -11.62 9.06
N LYS A 81 -11.87 -10.29 9.12
CA LYS A 81 -13.05 -9.45 8.89
C LYS A 81 -12.69 -8.13 8.26
N ALA A 82 -13.62 -7.58 7.47
CA ALA A 82 -13.44 -6.29 6.80
C ALA A 82 -13.15 -5.13 7.77
N ASN A 83 -13.70 -5.17 8.98
CA ASN A 83 -13.49 -4.10 9.96
C ASN A 83 -12.05 -4.05 10.52
N GLU A 84 -11.31 -5.15 10.47
CA GLU A 84 -9.88 -5.17 10.84
C GLU A 84 -9.07 -4.37 9.81
N VAL A 85 -9.36 -4.58 8.52
CA VAL A 85 -8.77 -3.77 7.43
C VAL A 85 -9.17 -2.30 7.56
N GLN A 86 -10.44 -2.01 7.87
CA GLN A 86 -10.90 -0.63 8.13
C GLN A 86 -10.16 0.03 9.30
N GLY A 87 -9.87 -0.73 10.37
CA GLY A 87 -9.09 -0.24 11.50
C GLY A 87 -7.67 0.17 11.10
N VAL A 88 -7.02 -0.62 10.24
CA VAL A 88 -5.71 -0.29 9.67
C VAL A 88 -5.80 0.93 8.76
N ILE A 89 -6.78 0.99 7.85
CA ILE A 89 -7.01 2.18 7.01
C ILE A 89 -7.19 3.43 7.87
N ALA A 90 -7.99 3.35 8.94
CA ALA A 90 -8.20 4.49 9.85
C ALA A 90 -6.91 4.93 10.56
N HIS A 91 -6.04 3.97 10.94
CA HIS A 91 -4.72 4.27 11.49
C HIS A 91 -3.86 5.04 10.49
N GLU A 92 -3.79 4.57 9.24
CA GLU A 92 -3.01 5.19 8.17
C GLU A 92 -3.54 6.60 7.80
N LEU A 93 -4.86 6.80 7.77
CA LEU A 93 -5.44 8.13 7.60
C LEU A 93 -5.04 9.09 8.73
N GLY A 94 -4.81 8.57 9.94
CA GLY A 94 -4.22 9.32 11.05
C GLY A 94 -2.83 9.87 10.73
N HIS A 95 -1.98 9.10 10.04
CA HIS A 95 -0.66 9.55 9.61
C HIS A 95 -0.76 10.66 8.54
N ILE A 96 -1.68 10.51 7.58
CA ILE A 96 -1.94 11.55 6.56
C ILE A 96 -2.36 12.86 7.21
N THR A 97 -3.36 12.82 8.09
CA THR A 97 -3.89 14.03 8.74
C THR A 97 -2.92 14.66 9.72
N GLY A 98 -2.08 13.84 10.38
CA GLY A 98 -1.00 14.30 11.25
C GLY A 98 0.20 14.89 10.51
N GLY A 99 0.34 14.66 9.20
CA GLY A 99 1.50 15.08 8.42
C GLY A 99 2.76 14.22 8.64
N HIS A 100 2.59 12.96 9.07
CA HIS A 100 3.65 12.00 9.36
C HIS A 100 3.72 10.89 8.30
N ALA A 101 3.57 11.25 7.03
CA ALA A 101 3.67 10.32 5.89
C ALA A 101 5.11 10.14 5.40
#